data_AF-D4LWU0-F1
#
_entry.id   AF-D4LWU0-F1
#
_cell.length_a   1.000
_cell.length_b   1.000
_cell.length_c   1.000
_cell.angle_alpha   90.00
_cell.angle_beta   90.00
_cell.angle_gamma   90.00
#
_symmetry.space_group_name_H-M   'P 1'
#
loop_
_entity.id
_entity.type
_entity.pdbx_description
1 polymer ?
#
loop_
_entity_poly.entity_id
_entity_poly.type
_entity_poly.pdbx_seq_one_letter_code
_entity_poly.pdbx_strand_id
1 'polypeptide(L)'
;MLTMNEKDKNEMLEAILNENEAYQCKLWAVIMAGADTYALIGGLSTLTGGAAAALGALSNAYCYLGVTEQHLNMVIVNSVNVSKIENRLSLPLSSITKAEVKGGLLPGRKVVMLHFGKEKMKISLMNNAIGSDIQGQKENVEMFCQIVSKLG
;
A
#
# COMPACT_ATOMS: atom_id res chain seq x y z
N MET A 1 -19.08 1.85 -12.17
CA MET A 1 -17.69 1.61 -11.72
C MET A 1 -17.60 2.13 -10.31
N LEU A 2 -17.34 1.29 -9.31
CA LEU A 2 -17.10 1.77 -7.95
C LEU A 2 -15.67 2.28 -7.94
N THR A 3 -15.51 3.60 -7.94
CA THR A 3 -14.20 4.24 -7.80
C THR A 3 -13.72 4.08 -6.36
N MET A 4 -12.40 4.11 -6.16
CA MET A 4 -11.81 4.14 -4.82
C MET A 4 -12.51 5.21 -3.98
N ASN A 5 -12.75 4.96 -2.69
CA ASN A 5 -13.53 5.89 -1.89
C ASN A 5 -13.03 6.07 -0.46
N GLU A 6 -13.33 7.22 0.12
CA GLU A 6 -12.82 7.64 1.42
C GLU A 6 -13.33 6.75 2.55
N LYS A 7 -14.60 6.33 2.47
CA LYS A 7 -15.23 5.48 3.48
C LYS A 7 -14.54 4.12 3.55
N ASP A 8 -14.47 3.39 2.43
CA ASP A 8 -13.85 2.07 2.36
C ASP A 8 -12.36 2.16 2.73
N LYS A 9 -11.64 3.19 2.25
CA LYS A 9 -10.24 3.42 2.65
C LYS A 9 -10.10 3.43 4.17
N ASN A 10 -10.92 4.22 4.85
CA ASN A 10 -10.82 4.38 6.29
C ASN A 10 -11.28 3.12 7.02
N GLU A 11 -12.49 2.62 6.76
CA GLU A 11 -13.03 1.44 7.44
C GLU A 11 -12.13 0.20 7.27
N MET A 12 -11.62 -0.04 6.06
CA MET A 12 -10.80 -1.21 5.79
C MET A 12 -9.39 -1.11 6.41
N LEU A 13 -8.80 0.09 6.43
CA LEU A 13 -7.50 0.30 7.06
C LEU A 13 -7.60 0.27 8.58
N GLU A 14 -8.63 0.89 9.18
CA GLU A 14 -8.83 0.81 10.64
C GLU A 14 -9.04 -0.64 11.11
N ALA A 15 -9.69 -1.48 10.29
CA ALA A 15 -9.89 -2.89 10.60
C ALA A 15 -8.61 -3.74 10.67
N ILE A 16 -7.47 -3.23 10.17
CA ILE A 16 -6.16 -3.90 10.23
C ILE A 16 -5.10 -3.10 10.98
N LEU A 17 -5.50 -2.03 11.65
CA LEU A 17 -4.61 -1.23 12.49
C LEU A 17 -4.22 -2.04 13.73
N ASN A 18 -2.92 -2.15 14.01
CA ASN A 18 -2.44 -2.81 15.21
C ASN A 18 -2.79 -2.00 16.47
N GLU A 19 -2.99 -2.70 17.58
CA GLU A 19 -3.27 -2.05 18.87
C GLU A 19 -2.16 -1.05 19.24
N ASN A 20 -2.55 0.14 19.69
CA ASN A 20 -1.66 1.25 20.08
C ASN A 20 -0.90 1.93 18.94
N GLU A 21 -1.20 1.64 17.68
CA GLU A 21 -0.68 2.40 16.55
C GLU A 21 -1.70 3.42 16.03
N ALA A 22 -1.21 4.43 15.33
CA ALA A 22 -2.03 5.38 14.61
C ALA A 22 -1.47 5.58 13.20
N TYR A 23 -2.36 5.78 12.23
CA TYR A 23 -1.94 6.12 10.88
C TYR A 23 -1.36 7.53 10.82
N GLN A 24 -0.14 7.64 10.31
CA GLN A 24 0.48 8.92 9.95
C GLN A 24 -0.15 9.45 8.64
N CYS A 25 -0.38 8.57 7.66
CA CYS A 25 -1.19 8.90 6.49
C CYS A 25 -1.92 7.67 5.92
N LYS A 26 -3.00 7.94 5.17
CA LYS A 26 -3.82 6.94 4.48
C LYS A 26 -4.08 7.38 3.04
N LEU A 27 -3.84 6.52 2.06
CA LEU A 27 -3.93 6.87 0.64
C LEU A 27 -4.37 5.69 -0.24
N TRP A 28 -4.71 5.98 -1.49
CA TRP A 28 -4.89 4.97 -2.53
C TRP A 28 -3.61 4.80 -3.37
N ALA A 29 -3.28 3.55 -3.72
CA ALA A 29 -2.18 3.22 -4.60
C ALA A 29 -2.51 2.06 -5.55
N VAL A 30 -1.62 1.89 -6.53
CA VAL A 30 -1.55 0.69 -7.37
C VAL A 30 -0.25 -0.03 -7.09
N ILE A 31 -0.33 -1.29 -6.69
CA ILE A 31 0.84 -2.09 -6.29
C ILE A 31 1.18 -3.16 -7.34
N MET A 32 2.47 -3.41 -7.51
CA MET A 32 3.00 -4.46 -8.37
C MET A 32 4.12 -5.20 -7.65
N ALA A 33 4.05 -6.53 -7.64
CA ALA A 33 5.05 -7.40 -7.04
C ALA A 33 5.13 -8.71 -7.83
N GLY A 34 6.33 -9.24 -8.03
CA GLY A 34 6.50 -10.58 -8.56
C GLY A 34 5.93 -11.63 -7.60
N ALA A 35 5.71 -12.85 -8.09
CA ALA A 35 5.17 -13.93 -7.26
C ALA A 35 6.06 -14.20 -6.03
N ASP A 36 7.39 -14.25 -6.22
CA ASP A 36 8.35 -14.47 -5.13
C ASP A 36 8.34 -13.33 -4.11
N THR A 37 8.34 -12.08 -4.58
CA THR A 37 8.18 -10.91 -3.71
C THR A 37 6.85 -10.97 -2.94
N TYR A 38 5.74 -11.33 -3.59
CA TYR A 38 4.44 -11.34 -2.93
C TYR A 38 4.33 -12.45 -1.89
N ALA A 39 4.87 -13.63 -2.19
CA ALA A 39 4.99 -14.72 -1.23
C ALA A 39 5.86 -14.31 -0.03
N LEU A 40 6.99 -13.64 -0.28
CA LEU A 40 7.87 -13.14 0.77
C LEU A 40 7.14 -12.15 1.69
N ILE A 41 6.52 -11.10 1.13
CA ILE A 41 5.82 -10.11 1.96
C ILE A 41 4.58 -10.70 2.65
N GLY A 42 3.94 -11.72 2.05
CA GLY A 42 2.91 -12.50 2.72
C GLY A 42 3.43 -13.22 3.95
N GLY A 43 4.61 -13.83 3.87
CA GLY A 43 5.28 -14.47 5.02
C GLY A 43 5.81 -13.49 6.08
N LEU A 44 6.12 -12.25 5.69
CA LEU A 44 6.51 -11.17 6.60
C LEU A 44 5.33 -10.51 7.30
N SER A 45 4.10 -10.75 6.83
CA SER A 45 2.95 -10.04 7.36
C SER A 45 2.62 -10.46 8.79
N THR A 46 2.32 -9.47 9.64
CA THR A 46 1.97 -9.68 11.06
C THR A 46 0.47 -9.96 11.28
N LEU A 47 -0.37 -9.86 10.25
CA LEU A 47 -1.81 -10.14 10.37
C LEU A 47 -2.06 -11.65 10.50
N THR A 48 -2.65 -12.06 11.61
CA THR A 48 -3.11 -13.45 11.81
C THR A 48 -4.25 -13.76 10.84
N GLY A 49 -4.02 -14.71 9.92
CA GLY A 49 -5.00 -15.07 8.88
C GLY A 49 -5.03 -14.14 7.66
N GLY A 50 -4.16 -13.12 7.60
CA GLY A 50 -3.78 -12.49 6.33
C GLY A 50 -3.01 -13.53 5.51
N ALA A 51 -3.56 -13.92 4.36
CA ALA A 51 -3.18 -15.12 3.61
C ALA A 51 -1.65 -15.30 3.51
N ALA A 52 -1.06 -16.30 4.17
CA ALA A 52 -0.89 -17.64 3.59
C ALA A 52 -0.73 -17.56 2.06
N ALA A 53 0.52 -17.38 1.60
CA ALA A 53 0.98 -17.61 0.22
C ALA A 53 -0.08 -17.32 -0.87
N ALA A 54 -0.31 -16.05 -1.17
CA ALA A 54 -1.10 -15.71 -2.35
C ALA A 54 -0.41 -16.26 -3.61
N LEU A 55 -1.08 -17.20 -4.29
CA LEU A 55 -0.58 -17.89 -5.47
C LEU A 55 -0.65 -16.94 -6.69
N GLY A 56 0.39 -16.14 -6.89
CA GLY A 56 0.57 -15.38 -8.14
C GLY A 56 1.06 -13.94 -7.95
N ALA A 57 1.62 -13.34 -9.01
CA ALA A 57 2.13 -11.97 -8.96
C ALA A 57 1.01 -10.92 -8.76
N LEU A 58 1.30 -9.86 -8.03
CA LEU A 58 0.44 -8.66 -8.01
C LEU A 58 0.68 -7.86 -9.28
N SER A 59 -0.33 -7.81 -10.14
CA SER A 59 -0.27 -7.12 -11.43
C SER A 59 -1.22 -5.93 -11.46
N ASN A 60 -0.71 -4.75 -11.13
CA ASN A 60 -1.47 -3.50 -11.03
C ASN A 60 -2.67 -3.60 -10.06
N ALA A 61 -2.46 -4.21 -8.90
CA ALA A 61 -3.53 -4.40 -7.92
C ALA A 61 -3.89 -3.07 -7.25
N TYR A 62 -5.18 -2.82 -7.04
CA TYR A 62 -5.65 -1.61 -6.38
C TYR A 62 -5.55 -1.80 -4.87
N CYS A 63 -5.06 -0.77 -4.18
CA CYS A 63 -4.72 -0.90 -2.77
C CYS A 63 -5.07 0.38 -2.00
N TYR A 64 -5.70 0.23 -0.84
CA TYR A 64 -5.63 1.25 0.20
C TYR A 64 -4.37 1.00 1.02
N LEU A 65 -3.56 2.05 1.20
CA LEU A 65 -2.33 2.02 1.96
C LEU A 65 -2.45 2.92 3.19
N GLY A 66 -2.02 2.43 4.33
CA GLY A 66 -1.85 3.21 5.54
C GLY A 66 -0.46 2.96 6.10
N VAL A 67 0.21 4.00 6.57
CA VAL A 67 1.50 3.87 7.24
C VAL A 67 1.39 4.37 8.67
N THR A 68 1.89 3.58 9.62
CA THR A 68 2.01 3.95 11.04
C THR A 68 3.48 4.22 11.34
N GLU A 69 3.86 4.37 12.60
CA GLU A 69 5.28 4.45 12.98
C GLU A 69 6.03 3.11 12.80
N GLN A 70 5.31 1.98 12.81
CA GLN A 70 5.92 0.65 12.85
C GLN A 70 5.55 -0.22 11.64
N HIS A 71 4.40 0.03 11.00
CA HIS A 71 3.85 -0.83 9.97
C HIS A 71 3.42 -0.08 8.71
N LEU A 72 3.58 -0.76 7.57
CA LEU A 72 2.91 -0.47 6.32
C LEU A 72 1.72 -1.44 6.17
N ASN A 73 0.52 -0.90 6.27
CA ASN A 73 -0.74 -1.62 6.13
C ASN A 73 -1.28 -1.46 4.71
N MET A 74 -1.76 -2.57 4.15
CA MET A 74 -2.19 -2.69 2.77
C MET A 74 -3.48 -3.49 2.70
N VAL A 75 -4.52 -2.89 2.14
CA VAL A 75 -5.76 -3.59 1.79
C VAL A 75 -5.86 -3.64 0.28
N ILE A 76 -5.67 -4.83 -0.27
CA ILE A 76 -5.77 -5.10 -1.70
C ILE A 76 -7.25 -5.33 -2.03
N VAL A 77 -7.77 -4.59 -2.99
CA VAL A 77 -9.19 -4.60 -3.36
C VAL A 77 -9.36 -4.91 -4.84
N ASN A 78 -10.52 -5.46 -5.18
CA ASN A 78 -10.87 -5.75 -6.56
C ASN A 78 -11.00 -4.44 -7.37
N SER A 79 -10.43 -4.41 -8.57
CA SER A 79 -10.40 -3.22 -9.42
C SER A 79 -11.76 -2.83 -10.02
N VAL A 80 -12.72 -3.76 -10.06
CA VAL A 80 -14.08 -3.52 -10.57
C VAL A 80 -15.03 -3.14 -9.43
N ASN A 81 -14.89 -3.80 -8.28
CA ASN A 81 -15.64 -3.55 -7.06
C ASN A 81 -14.69 -3.31 -5.89
N VAL A 82 -14.33 -2.05 -5.65
CA VAL A 82 -13.35 -1.65 -4.63
C VAL A 82 -13.79 -1.93 -3.19
N SER A 83 -15.07 -2.22 -2.96
CA SER A 83 -15.57 -2.64 -1.65
C SER A 83 -15.30 -4.13 -1.39
N LYS A 84 -14.88 -4.91 -2.40
CA LYS A 84 -14.47 -6.31 -2.26
C LYS A 84 -12.97 -6.39 -1.98
N ILE A 85 -12.64 -6.83 -0.78
CA ILE A 85 -11.24 -7.08 -0.36
C ILE A 85 -10.77 -8.40 -0.95
N GLU A 86 -9.62 -8.36 -1.62
CA GLU A 86 -8.92 -9.53 -2.16
C GLU A 86 -7.84 -10.04 -1.21
N ASN A 87 -7.14 -9.13 -0.52
CA ASN A 87 -6.18 -9.51 0.52
C ASN A 87 -5.89 -8.36 1.49
N ARG A 88 -5.25 -8.67 2.62
CA ARG A 88 -4.76 -7.71 3.61
C ARG A 88 -3.35 -8.10 4.04
N LEU A 89 -2.49 -7.11 4.16
CA LEU A 89 -1.13 -7.27 4.67
C LEU A 89 -0.82 -6.13 5.65
N SER A 90 -0.17 -6.45 6.75
CA SER A 90 0.55 -5.50 7.61
C SER A 90 2.02 -5.90 7.60
N LEU A 91 2.90 -5.03 7.08
CA LEU A 91 4.33 -5.29 6.97
C LEU A 91 5.09 -4.42 7.98
N PRO A 92 5.96 -4.99 8.82
CA PRO A 92 6.84 -4.20 9.66
C PRO A 92 7.74 -3.32 8.79
N LEU A 93 7.85 -2.02 9.09
CA LEU A 93 8.73 -1.11 8.35
C LEU A 93 10.19 -1.54 8.44
N SER A 94 10.58 -2.22 9.51
CA SER A 94 11.91 -2.83 9.69
C SER A 94 12.24 -3.94 8.68
N SER A 95 11.24 -4.51 8.01
CA SER A 95 11.45 -5.49 6.93
C SER A 95 11.86 -4.85 5.61
N ILE A 96 11.65 -3.54 5.44
CA ILE A 96 12.03 -2.79 4.25
C ILE A 96 13.52 -2.45 4.35
N THR A 97 14.34 -3.08 3.51
CA THR A 97 15.80 -2.91 3.55
C THR A 97 16.28 -1.67 2.78
N LYS A 98 15.44 -1.14 1.89
CA LYS A 98 15.70 0.09 1.11
C LYS A 98 14.39 0.60 0.52
N ALA A 99 14.22 1.91 0.45
CA ALA A 99 13.17 2.54 -0.34
C ALA A 99 13.73 3.53 -1.36
N GLU A 100 13.17 3.54 -2.57
CA GLU A 100 13.49 4.54 -3.59
C GLU A 100 12.22 5.28 -4.01
N VAL A 101 12.22 6.60 -3.88
CA VAL A 101 11.13 7.46 -4.35
C VAL A 101 11.56 8.13 -5.65
N LYS A 102 10.81 7.89 -6.73
CA LYS A 102 11.05 8.47 -8.07
C LYS A 102 9.86 9.30 -8.52
N GLY A 103 10.15 10.37 -9.27
CA GLY A 103 9.13 11.06 -10.06
C GLY A 103 8.61 10.10 -11.13
N GLY A 104 7.28 10.00 -11.29
CA GLY A 104 6.69 9.29 -12.40
C GLY A 104 6.84 10.06 -13.71
N LEU A 105 6.66 9.37 -14.84
CA LEU A 105 6.71 9.98 -16.18
C LEU A 105 5.60 11.02 -16.40
N LEU A 106 4.49 10.90 -15.66
CA LEU A 106 3.36 11.81 -15.71
C LEU A 106 3.44 12.82 -14.56
N PRO A 107 3.16 14.12 -14.81
CA PRO A 107 3.01 15.11 -13.75
C PRO A 107 2.03 14.64 -12.67
N GLY A 108 2.41 14.77 -11.40
CA GLY A 108 1.58 14.34 -10.27
C GLY A 108 1.56 12.82 -10.02
N ARG A 109 2.43 12.04 -10.68
CA ARG A 109 2.67 10.63 -10.35
C ARG A 109 3.97 10.47 -9.58
N LYS A 110 3.95 9.65 -8.53
CA LYS A 110 5.15 9.18 -7.82
C LYS A 110 5.23 7.66 -7.93
N VAL A 111 6.45 7.14 -7.95
CA VAL A 111 6.71 5.71 -7.92
C VAL A 111 7.64 5.44 -6.75
N VAL A 112 7.22 4.56 -5.86
CA VAL A 112 8.02 4.08 -4.74
C VAL A 112 8.42 2.64 -5.02
N MET A 113 9.71 2.32 -4.88
CA MET A 113 10.23 0.96 -4.89
C MET A 113 10.62 0.60 -3.47
N LEU A 114 9.97 -0.41 -2.89
CA LEU A 114 10.34 -0.96 -1.59
C LEU A 114 11.11 -2.26 -1.82
N HIS A 115 12.27 -2.39 -1.18
CA HIS A 115 13.12 -3.56 -1.26
C HIS A 115 13.02 -4.39 0.02
N PHE A 116 13.00 -5.71 -0.15
CA PHE A 116 12.99 -6.71 0.92
C PHE A 116 14.16 -7.66 0.64
N GLY A 117 15.39 -7.18 0.90
CA GLY A 117 16.62 -7.85 0.45
C GLY A 117 16.77 -7.79 -1.07
N LYS A 118 16.69 -8.94 -1.75
CA LYS A 118 16.81 -9.03 -3.21
C LYS A 118 15.47 -8.79 -3.92
N GLU A 119 14.36 -8.99 -3.22
CA GLU A 119 13.01 -8.83 -3.75
C GLU A 119 12.56 -7.37 -3.69
N LYS A 120 11.61 -6.99 -4.55
CA LYS A 120 11.13 -5.60 -4.62
C LYS A 120 9.66 -5.50 -5.00
N MET A 121 8.96 -4.60 -4.31
CA MET A 121 7.59 -4.21 -4.62
C MET A 121 7.58 -2.78 -5.18
N LYS A 122 6.79 -2.55 -6.23
CA LYS A 122 6.55 -1.23 -6.80
C LYS A 122 5.20 -0.71 -6.35
N ILE A 123 5.16 0.52 -5.87
CA ILE A 123 3.96 1.25 -5.52
C ILE A 123 3.86 2.47 -6.43
N SER A 124 2.79 2.52 -7.21
CA SER A 124 2.46 3.67 -8.05
C SER A 124 1.43 4.53 -7.33
N LEU A 125 1.78 5.80 -7.15
CA LEU A 125 0.98 6.79 -6.43
C LEU A 125 0.54 7.88 -7.41
N MET A 126 -0.75 8.15 -7.45
CA MET A 126 -1.33 9.26 -8.20
C MET A 126 -1.73 10.34 -7.18
N ASN A 127 -1.29 11.57 -7.38
CA ASN A 127 -1.63 12.69 -6.50
C ASN A 127 -3.10 13.10 -6.63
N ASN A 128 -3.68 12.86 -7.81
CA ASN A 128 -5.07 13.21 -8.11
C ASN A 128 -5.90 11.93 -8.23
N ALA A 129 -7.01 11.87 -7.51
CA ALA A 129 -7.97 10.77 -7.59
C ALA A 129 -9.26 11.28 -8.29
N ILE A 130 -9.14 11.53 -9.59
CA ILE A 130 -10.21 12.12 -10.42
C ILE A 130 -11.39 11.15 -10.48
N GLY A 131 -12.60 11.63 -10.15
CA GLY A 131 -13.82 10.82 -10.13
C GLY A 131 -13.97 9.94 -8.88
N SER A 132 -13.13 10.15 -7.88
CA SER A 132 -13.23 9.54 -6.54
C SER A 132 -13.54 10.61 -5.50
N ASP A 133 -14.07 10.20 -4.34
CA ASP A 133 -14.26 11.08 -3.17
C ASP A 133 -13.08 11.01 -2.18
N ILE A 134 -11.96 10.37 -2.55
CA ILE A 134 -10.76 10.25 -1.71
C ILE A 134 -10.25 11.65 -1.34
N GLN A 135 -10.03 11.85 -0.05
CA GLN A 135 -9.61 13.13 0.51
C GLN A 135 -8.10 13.17 0.77
N GLY A 136 -7.50 14.35 0.57
CA GLY A 136 -6.09 14.61 0.93
C GLY A 136 -5.07 13.71 0.21
N GLN A 137 -5.42 13.13 -0.95
CA GLN A 137 -4.58 12.15 -1.63
C GLN A 137 -3.17 12.68 -1.91
N LYS A 138 -3.05 13.93 -2.36
CA LYS A 138 -1.77 14.55 -2.67
C LYS A 138 -0.90 14.69 -1.42
N GLU A 139 -1.45 15.25 -0.35
CA GLU A 139 -0.77 15.48 0.92
C GLU A 139 -0.36 14.14 1.56
N ASN A 140 -1.24 13.13 1.51
CA ASN A 140 -0.95 11.79 2.01
C ASN A 140 0.14 11.09 1.19
N VAL A 141 0.17 11.27 -0.14
CA VAL A 141 1.25 10.76 -1.01
C VAL A 141 2.58 11.44 -0.69
N GLU A 142 2.59 12.74 -0.50
CA GLU A 142 3.81 13.49 -0.13
C GLU A 142 4.34 13.02 1.23
N MET A 143 3.47 12.91 2.23
CA MET A 143 3.84 12.40 3.55
C MET A 143 4.35 10.96 3.49
N PHE A 144 3.67 10.07 2.75
CA PHE A 144 4.13 8.70 2.56
C PHE A 144 5.52 8.65 1.94
N CYS A 145 5.75 9.43 0.87
CA CYS A 145 7.06 9.52 0.22
C CYS A 145 8.15 9.99 1.20
N GLN A 146 7.87 10.99 2.04
CA GLN A 146 8.80 11.47 3.06
C GLN A 146 9.11 10.39 4.10
N ILE A 147 8.11 9.66 4.59
CA ILE A 147 8.29 8.58 5.57
C ILE A 147 9.16 7.49 4.96
N VAL A 148 8.78 6.95 3.78
CA VAL A 148 9.52 5.83 3.19
C VAL A 148 10.91 6.23 2.72
N SER A 149 11.15 7.48 2.31
CA SER A 149 12.50 7.93 1.94
C SER A 149 13.53 7.87 3.06
N LYS A 150 13.09 7.73 4.31
CA LYS A 150 13.95 7.57 5.49
C LYS A 150 14.20 6.10 5.85
N LEU A 151 13.61 5.15 5.11
CA LEU A 151 13.77 3.72 5.34
C LEU A 151 14.93 3.17 4.51
N GLY A 152 15.87 2.48 5.19
CA GLY A 152 17.09 1.92 4.62
C GLY A 152 18.24 2.91 4.62
#